data_AF-A0A7Y7BIA2-F1
#
_entry.id   AF-A0A7Y7BIA2-F1
#
_cell.length_a   1.000
_cell.length_b   1.000
_cell.length_c   1.000
_cell.angle_alpha   90.00
_cell.angle_beta   90.00
_cell.angle_gamma   90.00
#
_symmetry.space_group_name_H-M   'P 1'
#
loop_
_entity.id
_entity.type
_entity.pdbx_description
1 polymer ?
#
loop_
_entity_poly.entity_id
_entity_poly.type
_entity_poly.pdbx_seq_one_letter_code
_entity_poly.pdbx_strand_id
1 'polypeptide(L)'
;MKLYTSAIGNWAYVIIAIAAFSTMFSTTITVVDGFGRAMGETIRLIFFKNAGIRTLYTVMMIVVAGVSFVFILLLASNLKDLVDLATTLSFVIAPVFAYINYKVIMSDQISAEFKPKPWLKNLAIAGLIFLTVFAIIYIVVYFDIISI
;
A
#
# COMPACT_ATOMS: atom_id res chain seq x y z
N MET A 1 -7.49 1.65 -23.00
CA MET A 1 -7.54 0.50 -23.95
C MET A 1 -7.60 0.94 -25.40
N LYS A 2 -8.54 1.79 -25.83
CA LYS A 2 -8.64 2.28 -27.23
C LYS A 2 -7.33 2.87 -27.79
N LEU A 3 -6.58 3.58 -26.97
CA LEU A 3 -5.31 4.21 -27.37
C LEU A 3 -4.23 3.17 -27.73
N TYR A 4 -4.08 2.12 -26.91
CA TYR A 4 -3.11 1.04 -27.13
C TYR A 4 -3.52 0.08 -28.25
N THR A 5 -4.82 -0.24 -28.36
CA THR A 5 -5.32 -1.07 -29.46
C THR A 5 -5.25 -0.36 -30.81
N SER A 6 -5.35 0.97 -30.82
CA SER A 6 -5.17 1.76 -32.04
C SER A 6 -3.71 1.82 -32.51
N ALA A 7 -2.74 1.70 -31.58
CA ALA A 7 -1.31 1.73 -31.90
C ALA A 7 -0.73 0.36 -32.27
N ILE A 8 -1.16 -0.71 -31.59
CA ILE A 8 -0.59 -2.07 -31.73
C ILE A 8 -1.47 -2.99 -32.59
N GLY A 9 -2.76 -2.68 -32.70
CA GLY A 9 -3.75 -3.49 -33.40
C GLY A 9 -4.75 -4.18 -32.47
N ASN A 10 -5.88 -4.58 -33.02
CA ASN A 10 -7.04 -5.05 -32.25
C ASN A 10 -6.78 -6.38 -31.51
N TRP A 11 -5.85 -7.20 -31.98
CA TRP A 11 -5.47 -8.48 -31.36
C TRP A 11 -4.85 -8.27 -29.95
N ALA A 12 -4.18 -7.14 -29.73
CA ALA A 12 -3.57 -6.82 -28.44
C ALA A 12 -4.60 -6.48 -27.35
N TYR A 13 -5.85 -6.16 -27.73
CA TYR A 13 -6.91 -5.84 -26.78
C TYR A 13 -7.10 -6.93 -25.73
N VAL A 14 -7.20 -8.19 -26.16
CA VAL A 14 -7.48 -9.33 -25.29
C VAL A 14 -6.34 -9.53 -24.28
N ILE A 15 -5.09 -9.43 -24.75
CA ILE A 15 -3.90 -9.57 -23.90
C ILE A 15 -3.85 -8.44 -22.86
N ILE A 16 -4.04 -7.20 -23.29
CA ILE A 16 -4.01 -6.03 -22.39
C ILE A 16 -5.16 -6.09 -21.38
N ALA A 17 -6.36 -6.48 -21.81
CA ALA A 17 -7.52 -6.58 -20.94
C ALA A 17 -7.32 -7.65 -19.84
N ILE A 18 -6.81 -8.83 -20.20
CA ILE A 18 -6.52 -9.90 -19.23
C ILE A 18 -5.41 -9.43 -18.27
N ALA A 19 -4.31 -8.88 -18.79
CA ALA A 19 -3.21 -8.41 -17.95
C ALA A 19 -3.62 -7.30 -16.97
N ALA A 20 -4.40 -6.32 -17.43
CA ALA A 20 -4.91 -5.24 -16.60
C ALA A 20 -5.88 -5.76 -15.53
N PHE A 21 -6.80 -6.65 -15.92
CA PHE A 21 -7.73 -7.27 -14.98
C PHE A 21 -7.00 -8.08 -13.91
N SER A 22 -6.08 -8.97 -14.32
CA SER A 22 -5.30 -9.79 -13.39
C SER A 22 -4.48 -8.94 -12.42
N THR A 23 -3.89 -7.83 -12.90
CA THR A 23 -3.12 -6.91 -12.05
C THR A 23 -4.01 -6.24 -11.01
N MET A 24 -5.11 -5.61 -11.43
CA MET A 24 -6.04 -4.92 -10.52
C MET A 24 -6.75 -5.87 -9.55
N PHE A 25 -7.09 -7.07 -10.02
CA PHE A 25 -7.70 -8.11 -9.20
C PHE A 25 -6.73 -8.60 -8.13
N SER A 26 -5.47 -8.88 -8.50
CA SER A 26 -4.44 -9.29 -7.56
C SER A 26 -4.21 -8.23 -6.48
N THR A 27 -4.09 -6.95 -6.87
CA THR A 27 -3.88 -5.88 -5.88
C THR A 27 -5.06 -5.74 -4.93
N THR A 28 -6.28 -5.92 -5.43
CA THR A 28 -7.50 -5.88 -4.60
C THR A 28 -7.50 -7.00 -3.57
N ILE A 29 -7.19 -8.24 -3.99
CA ILE A 29 -7.10 -9.38 -3.06
C ILE A 29 -6.00 -9.14 -2.02
N THR A 30 -4.81 -8.72 -2.44
CA THR A 30 -3.68 -8.48 -1.52
C THR A 30 -4.02 -7.43 -0.46
N VAL A 31 -4.72 -6.36 -0.82
CA VAL A 31 -5.14 -5.32 0.13
C VAL A 31 -6.21 -5.84 1.08
N VAL A 32 -7.27 -6.46 0.57
CA VAL A 32 -8.39 -6.93 1.39
C VAL A 32 -7.95 -8.04 2.37
N ASP A 33 -7.14 -8.99 1.91
CA ASP A 33 -6.58 -10.06 2.74
C ASP A 33 -5.53 -9.52 3.74
N GLY A 34 -4.56 -8.76 3.24
CA GLY A 34 -3.44 -8.25 4.03
C GLY A 34 -3.88 -7.30 5.14
N PHE A 35 -4.68 -6.28 4.80
CA PHE A 35 -5.19 -5.33 5.79
C PHE A 35 -6.22 -5.98 6.71
N GLY A 36 -7.09 -6.86 6.21
CA GLY A 36 -8.04 -7.61 7.04
C GLY A 36 -7.33 -8.39 8.16
N ARG A 37 -6.21 -9.04 7.83
CA ARG A 37 -5.39 -9.77 8.82
C ARG A 37 -4.65 -8.84 9.78
N ALA A 38 -3.97 -7.82 9.26
CA ALA A 38 -3.20 -6.90 10.09
C ALA A 38 -4.09 -6.09 11.06
N MET A 39 -5.21 -5.56 10.57
CA MET A 39 -6.19 -4.85 11.39
C MET A 39 -6.90 -5.78 12.38
N GLY A 40 -7.22 -7.01 11.94
CA GLY A 40 -7.78 -8.04 12.80
C GLY A 40 -6.92 -8.29 14.03
N GLU A 41 -5.62 -8.57 13.86
CA GLU A 41 -4.73 -8.76 15.02
C GLU A 41 -4.56 -7.49 15.86
N THR A 42 -4.44 -6.33 15.21
CA THR A 42 -4.25 -5.06 15.92
C THR A 42 -5.42 -4.78 16.87
N ILE A 43 -6.66 -4.91 16.38
CA ILE A 43 -7.86 -4.68 17.18
C ILE A 43 -8.03 -5.76 18.25
N ARG A 44 -7.65 -7.00 17.95
CA ARG A 44 -7.66 -8.09 18.94
C ARG A 44 -6.74 -7.77 20.11
N LEU A 45 -5.52 -7.36 19.83
CA LEU A 45 -4.51 -7.06 20.85
C LEU A 45 -4.89 -5.85 21.70
N ILE A 46 -5.52 -4.83 21.10
CA ILE A 46 -5.86 -3.58 21.80
C ILE A 46 -7.17 -3.70 22.58
N PHE A 47 -8.24 -4.24 21.99
CA PHE A 47 -9.60 -4.15 22.53
C PHE A 47 -10.23 -5.49 22.90
N PHE A 48 -9.91 -6.57 22.17
CA PHE A 48 -10.63 -7.84 22.28
C PHE A 48 -9.68 -9.04 22.40
N LYS A 49 -8.82 -9.04 23.42
CA LYS A 49 -7.74 -10.04 23.59
C LYS A 49 -8.25 -11.50 23.59
N ASN A 50 -9.47 -11.71 24.08
CA ASN A 50 -10.13 -13.02 24.17
C ASN A 50 -10.97 -13.37 22.93
N ALA A 51 -11.13 -12.46 21.97
CA ALA A 51 -11.91 -12.75 20.77
C ALA A 51 -11.19 -13.73 19.84
N GLY A 52 -12.00 -14.48 19.09
CA GLY A 52 -11.53 -15.42 18.08
C GLY A 52 -10.81 -14.72 16.95
N ILE A 53 -9.58 -15.15 16.69
CA ILE A 53 -8.68 -14.58 15.67
C ILE A 53 -9.33 -14.55 14.28
N ARG A 54 -10.01 -15.64 13.92
CA ARG A 54 -10.67 -15.82 12.63
C ARG A 54 -11.88 -14.91 12.48
N THR A 55 -12.66 -14.74 13.55
CA THR A 55 -13.83 -13.87 13.55
C THR A 55 -13.43 -12.43 13.30
N LEU A 56 -12.42 -11.93 14.03
CA LEU A 56 -12.01 -10.54 13.91
C LEU A 56 -11.34 -10.26 12.56
N TYR A 57 -10.56 -11.22 12.05
CA TYR A 57 -10.05 -11.19 10.69
C TYR A 57 -11.17 -11.10 9.63
N THR A 58 -12.17 -11.97 9.68
CA THR A 58 -13.28 -11.96 8.71
C THR A 58 -14.08 -10.66 8.79
N VAL A 59 -14.35 -10.16 10.00
CA VAL A 59 -15.03 -8.87 10.18
C VAL A 59 -14.20 -7.73 9.58
N MET A 60 -12.89 -7.67 9.88
CA MET A 60 -12.03 -6.61 9.35
C MET A 60 -11.86 -6.69 7.84
N MET A 61 -11.80 -7.89 7.26
CA MET A 61 -11.80 -8.05 5.80
C MET A 61 -13.06 -7.44 5.16
N ILE A 62 -14.25 -7.72 5.72
CA ILE A 62 -15.51 -7.15 5.24
C ILE A 62 -15.51 -5.63 5.39
N VAL A 63 -15.00 -5.12 6.52
CA VAL A 63 -14.89 -3.67 6.76
C VAL A 63 -13.95 -3.02 5.74
N VAL A 64 -12.77 -3.57 5.49
CA VAL A 64 -11.81 -3.05 4.50
C VAL A 64 -12.45 -3.03 3.11
N ALA A 65 -13.09 -4.12 2.69
CA ALA A 65 -13.77 -4.20 1.40
C ALA A 65 -14.91 -3.20 1.29
N GLY A 66 -15.76 -3.10 2.32
CA GLY A 66 -16.91 -2.19 2.36
C GLY A 66 -16.49 -0.72 2.34
N VAL A 67 -15.54 -0.33 3.19
CA VAL A 67 -15.02 1.05 3.24
C VAL A 67 -14.36 1.42 1.91
N SER A 68 -13.55 0.53 1.34
CA SER A 68 -12.91 0.76 0.04
C SER A 68 -13.95 0.96 -1.06
N PHE A 69 -15.00 0.14 -1.09
CA PHE A 69 -16.08 0.24 -2.07
C PHE A 69 -16.84 1.56 -1.94
N VAL A 70 -17.17 1.98 -0.71
CA VAL A 70 -17.80 3.29 -0.44
C VAL A 70 -16.90 4.44 -0.92
N PHE A 71 -15.60 4.40 -0.61
CA PHE A 71 -14.64 5.40 -1.08
C PHE A 71 -14.60 5.49 -2.61
N ILE A 72 -14.60 4.35 -3.30
CA ILE A 72 -14.65 4.31 -4.76
C ILE A 72 -15.94 4.95 -5.25
N LEU A 73 -17.12 4.63 -4.69
CA LEU A 73 -18.38 5.24 -5.13
C LEU A 73 -18.41 6.77 -4.94
N LEU A 74 -17.82 7.28 -3.86
CA LEU A 74 -17.77 8.71 -3.57
C LEU A 74 -16.85 9.47 -4.53
N LEU A 75 -15.74 8.87 -4.96
CA LEU A 75 -14.70 9.52 -5.76
C LEU A 75 -14.65 9.02 -7.23
N ALA A 76 -15.50 8.08 -7.63
CA ALA A 76 -15.51 7.52 -9.00
C ALA A 76 -15.80 8.58 -10.08
N SER A 77 -16.51 9.66 -9.74
CA SER A 77 -16.76 10.78 -10.64
C SER A 77 -15.48 11.55 -10.99
N ASN A 78 -14.50 11.57 -10.08
CA ASN A 78 -13.21 12.24 -10.23
C ASN A 78 -12.06 11.26 -9.93
N LEU A 79 -11.86 10.30 -10.84
CA LEU A 79 -10.76 9.31 -10.72
C LEU A 79 -9.38 9.95 -10.51
N LYS A 80 -9.17 11.15 -11.06
CA LYS A 80 -7.94 11.91 -10.84
C LYS A 80 -7.73 12.20 -9.34
N ASP A 81 -8.73 12.76 -8.68
CA ASP A 81 -8.67 13.10 -7.25
C ASP A 81 -8.45 11.85 -6.38
N LEU A 82 -9.08 10.72 -6.75
CA LEU A 82 -8.86 9.44 -6.08
C LEU A 82 -7.40 8.99 -6.15
N VAL A 83 -6.82 9.04 -7.36
CA VAL A 83 -5.44 8.62 -7.59
C VAL A 83 -4.46 9.57 -6.92
N ASP A 84 -4.70 10.88 -7.00
CA ASP A 84 -3.85 11.91 -6.40
C ASP A 84 -3.83 11.77 -4.86
N LEU A 85 -5.01 11.59 -4.24
CA LEU A 85 -5.12 11.37 -2.79
C LEU A 85 -4.43 10.06 -2.35
N ALA A 86 -4.67 8.96 -3.06
CA ALA A 86 -4.07 7.66 -2.73
C ALA A 86 -2.54 7.71 -2.87
N THR A 87 -2.03 8.36 -3.91
CA THR A 87 -0.59 8.53 -4.16
C THR A 87 0.05 9.41 -3.11
N THR A 88 -0.59 10.53 -2.76
CA THR A 88 -0.14 11.45 -1.71
C THR A 88 0.00 10.73 -0.37
N LEU A 89 -1.07 10.05 0.07
CA LEU A 89 -1.06 9.30 1.32
C LEU A 89 0.01 8.20 1.30
N SER A 90 0.17 7.49 0.19
CA SER A 90 1.18 6.43 0.06
C SER A 90 2.60 6.98 0.23
N PHE A 91 2.94 8.09 -0.42
CA PHE A 91 4.27 8.69 -0.28
C PHE A 91 4.54 9.24 1.11
N VAL A 92 3.56 9.89 1.73
CA VAL A 92 3.70 10.46 3.07
C VAL A 92 3.86 9.36 4.13
N ILE A 93 3.11 8.27 4.00
CA ILE A 93 3.10 7.18 4.99
C ILE A 93 4.28 6.20 4.78
N ALA A 94 4.78 6.03 3.56
CA ALA A 94 5.88 5.12 3.24
C ALA A 94 7.13 5.24 4.15
N PRO A 95 7.72 6.43 4.39
CA PRO A 95 8.88 6.55 5.28
C PRO A 95 8.55 6.19 6.72
N VAL A 96 7.31 6.44 7.18
CA VAL A 96 6.86 6.07 8.53
C VAL A 96 6.84 4.55 8.70
N PHE A 97 6.21 3.83 7.77
CA PHE A 97 6.18 2.36 7.82
C PHE A 97 7.56 1.74 7.61
N ALA A 98 8.37 2.29 6.71
CA ALA A 98 9.74 1.82 6.50
C ALA A 98 10.58 1.96 7.79
N TYR A 99 10.46 3.08 8.50
CA TYR A 99 11.17 3.30 9.76
C TYR A 99 10.68 2.35 10.86
N ILE A 100 9.37 2.14 11.01
CA ILE A 100 8.82 1.20 11.99
C ILE A 100 9.34 -0.21 11.71
N ASN A 101 9.30 -0.67 10.46
CA ASN A 101 9.81 -1.99 10.09
C ASN A 101 11.32 -2.13 10.36
N TYR A 102 12.09 -1.10 10.03
CA TYR A 102 13.52 -1.06 10.33
C TYR A 102 13.80 -1.14 11.85
N LYS A 103 13.04 -0.40 12.65
CA LYS A 103 13.18 -0.40 14.12
C LYS A 103 12.80 -1.74 14.72
N VAL A 104 11.72 -2.37 14.25
CA VAL A 104 11.26 -3.69 14.73
C VAL A 104 12.31 -4.77 14.43
N ILE A 105 12.83 -4.82 13.20
CA ILE A 105 13.78 -5.88 12.83
C ILE A 105 15.16 -5.72 13.50
N MET A 106 15.53 -4.49 13.86
CA MET A 106 16.79 -4.20 14.56
C MET A 106 16.66 -4.27 16.10
N SER A 107 15.44 -4.37 16.62
CA SER A 107 15.12 -4.42 18.06
C SER A 107 15.86 -5.55 18.78
N ASP A 108 16.08 -5.37 20.08
CA ASP A 108 16.67 -6.38 20.96
C ASP A 108 15.76 -7.60 21.17
N GLN A 109 14.49 -7.49 20.79
CA GLN A 109 13.51 -8.58 20.82
C GLN A 109 13.74 -9.62 19.71
N ILE A 110 14.55 -9.32 18.69
CA ILE A 110 14.87 -10.23 17.59
C ILE A 110 16.24 -10.85 17.86
N SER A 111 16.31 -12.19 17.90
CA SER A 111 17.57 -12.91 18.08
C SER A 111 18.58 -12.52 17.00
N ALA A 112 19.87 -12.43 17.37
CA ALA A 112 20.93 -11.96 16.48
C ALA A 112 21.03 -12.75 15.15
N GLU A 113 20.63 -14.02 15.15
CA GLU A 113 20.60 -14.89 13.97
C GLU A 113 19.56 -14.44 12.91
N PHE A 114 18.45 -13.85 13.35
CA PHE A 114 17.40 -13.34 12.46
C PHE A 114 17.58 -11.86 12.09
N LYS A 115 18.62 -11.19 12.63
CA LYS A 115 18.90 -9.79 12.30
C LYS A 115 19.47 -9.68 10.88
N PRO A 116 19.16 -8.59 10.14
CA PRO A 116 19.63 -8.41 8.78
C PRO A 116 21.17 -8.36 8.71
N LYS A 117 21.74 -8.94 7.66
CA LYS A 117 23.17 -8.81 7.35
C LYS A 117 23.55 -7.32 7.19
N PRO A 118 24.82 -6.93 7.44
CA PRO A 118 25.24 -5.53 7.36
C PRO A 118 24.94 -4.85 6.02
N TRP A 119 25.08 -5.55 4.88
CA TRP A 119 24.75 -4.99 3.57
C TRP A 119 23.25 -4.68 3.43
N LEU A 120 22.39 -5.55 3.97
CA LEU A 120 20.94 -5.37 3.92
C LEU A 120 20.49 -4.24 4.86
N LYS A 121 21.20 -4.06 5.99
CA LYS A 121 21.03 -2.89 6.86
C LYS A 121 21.33 -1.60 6.10
N ASN A 122 22.44 -1.53 5.37
CA ASN A 122 22.79 -0.35 4.59
C ASN A 122 21.78 -0.10 3.46
N LEU A 123 21.30 -1.16 2.80
CA LEU A 123 20.26 -1.06 1.78
C LEU A 123 18.93 -0.54 2.36
N ALA A 124 18.54 -1.01 3.55
CA ALA A 124 17.34 -0.54 4.23
C ALA A 124 17.46 0.95 4.62
N ILE A 125 18.62 1.40 5.09
CA ILE A 125 18.88 2.82 5.37
C ILE A 125 18.83 3.64 4.08
N ALA A 126 19.47 3.18 3.00
CA ALA A 126 19.43 3.86 1.71
C ALA A 126 17.99 3.97 1.17
N GLY A 127 17.20 2.90 1.29
CA GLY A 127 15.78 2.90 0.94
C GLY A 127 14.95 3.85 1.80
N LEU A 128 15.23 3.94 3.11
CA LEU A 128 14.58 4.89 4.01
C LEU A 128 14.89 6.34 3.63
N ILE A 129 16.15 6.67 3.34
CA ILE A 129 16.56 8.00 2.86
C ILE A 129 15.85 8.29 1.54
N PHE A 130 15.87 7.35 0.59
CA PHE A 130 15.22 7.49 -0.70
C PHE A 130 13.72 7.79 -0.56
N LEU A 131 12.98 6.99 0.22
CA LEU A 131 11.55 7.20 0.47
C LEU A 131 11.27 8.55 1.15
N THR A 132 12.15 8.97 2.07
CA THR A 132 11.99 10.25 2.79
C THR A 132 12.21 11.43 1.85
N VAL A 133 13.26 11.38 1.02
CA VAL A 133 13.53 12.42 0.01
C VAL A 133 12.39 12.49 -1.00
N PHE A 134 11.90 11.36 -1.49
CA PHE A 134 10.75 11.32 -2.42
C PHE A 134 9.48 11.88 -1.78
N ALA A 135 9.20 11.56 -0.52
CA ALA A 135 8.05 12.13 0.20
C ALA A 135 8.17 13.66 0.32
N ILE A 136 9.35 14.18 0.63
CA ILE A 136 9.60 15.63 0.71
C ILE A 136 9.42 16.28 -0.67
N ILE A 137 10.04 15.74 -1.72
CA ILE A 137 9.89 16.24 -3.10
C ILE A 137 8.41 16.28 -3.49
N TYR A 138 7.68 15.20 -3.21
CA TYR A 138 6.26 15.10 -3.53
C TYR A 138 5.44 16.18 -2.82
N ILE A 139 5.66 16.40 -1.51
CA ILE A 139 5.00 17.47 -0.75
C ILE A 139 5.32 18.84 -1.35
N VAL A 140 6.59 19.11 -1.66
CA VAL A 140 7.03 20.40 -2.23
C VAL A 140 6.36 20.68 -3.57
N VAL A 141 6.29 19.68 -4.45
CA VAL A 141 5.63 19.79 -5.76
C VAL A 141 4.11 19.90 -5.61
N TYR A 142 3.50 19.10 -4.74
CA TYR A 142 2.05 19.10 -4.54
C TYR A 142 1.52 20.44 -4.01
N PHE A 143 2.30 21.13 -3.16
CA PHE A 143 1.94 22.44 -2.62
C PHE A 143 2.45 23.62 -3.47
N ASP A 144 2.96 23.40 -4.68
CA ASP A 144 3.53 24.43 -5.57
C ASP A 144 4.57 25.33 -4.87
N ILE A 145 5.28 24.80 -3.86
CA ILE A 145 6.28 25.55 -3.08
C ILE A 145 7.50 25.88 -3.95
N ILE A 146 7.73 25.09 -5.00
CA ILE A 146 8.71 25.33 -6.05
C ILE A 146 7.99 25.14 -7.38
N SER A 147 7.89 26.21 -8.17
CA SER A 147 7.44 26.16 -9.56
C SER A 147 8.54 25.48 -10.39
N ILE A 148 8.41 24.17 -10.63
CA ILE A 148 9.22 23.42 -11.59
C ILE A 148 8.51 23.40 -12.94
#